data_AF-A0A7J7E8Y2-F1
#
_entry.id   AF-A0A7J7E8Y2-F1
#
_cell.length_a   1.000
_cell.length_b   1.000
_cell.length_c   1.000
_cell.angle_alpha   90.00
_cell.angle_beta   90.00
_cell.angle_gamma   90.00
#
_symmetry.space_group_name_H-M   'P 1'
#
loop_
_entity.id
_entity.type
_entity.pdbx_description
1 polymer ?
#
loop_
_entity_poly.entity_id
_entity_poly.type
_entity_poly.pdbx_seq_one_letter_code
_entity_poly.pdbx_strand_id
1 'polypeptide(L)'
;MCPRDAPRLRPSLHPPASAPRGGGELRAQGAAGEAHPRTAPGGGRSRAAAALPRRLATARRAAMEAGCSREREARNYLEKHHIMELLNYLTSSLLFFRPDKPREYLISILEKLRIAKITGVAFPFFMDHSNIVAMFEMMDSSSKGTISFVQYKEALKTLGLCTADEVLKDDGHGITLDKFRHEV
;
A
#
# COMPACT_ATOMS: atom_id res chain seq x y z
N MET A 1 -44.09 17.86 -27.39
CA MET A 1 -43.01 18.86 -27.35
C MET A 1 -41.76 18.18 -26.80
N CYS A 2 -40.66 18.23 -27.56
CA CYS A 2 -39.39 17.57 -27.25
C CYS A 2 -38.64 18.25 -26.09
N PRO A 3 -37.80 17.53 -25.33
CA PRO A 3 -36.72 18.13 -24.56
C PRO A 3 -35.39 18.04 -25.34
N ARG A 4 -34.71 19.18 -25.46
CA ARG A 4 -33.33 19.40 -25.95
C ARG A 4 -32.85 20.65 -25.19
N ASP A 5 -31.65 20.80 -24.64
CA ASP A 5 -30.36 20.17 -24.81
C ASP A 5 -29.57 20.42 -23.51
N ALA A 6 -28.82 19.43 -23.03
CA ALA A 6 -27.73 19.61 -22.07
C ALA A 6 -26.42 19.32 -22.81
N PRO A 7 -25.41 20.21 -22.79
CA PRO A 7 -24.19 19.99 -23.55
C PRO A 7 -23.33 18.88 -22.91
N ARG A 8 -22.97 17.92 -23.76
CA ARG A 8 -22.18 16.73 -23.46
C ARG A 8 -20.70 17.08 -23.22
N LEU A 9 -20.12 16.34 -22.28
CA LEU A 9 -18.69 16.16 -22.02
C LEU A 9 -17.86 15.96 -23.31
N ARG A 10 -16.69 16.59 -23.37
CA ARG A 10 -15.53 16.07 -24.11
C ARG A 10 -14.38 15.82 -23.14
N PRO A 11 -13.98 14.57 -22.90
CA PRO A 11 -12.65 14.25 -22.39
C PRO A 11 -11.70 14.18 -23.59
N SER A 12 -10.74 15.08 -23.66
CA SER A 12 -9.59 15.01 -24.54
C SER A 12 -8.72 13.82 -24.12
N LEU A 13 -8.82 12.71 -24.86
CA LEU A 13 -7.83 11.64 -24.83
C LEU A 13 -6.56 12.13 -25.53
N HIS A 14 -5.47 12.28 -24.77
CA HIS A 14 -4.11 12.27 -25.31
C HIS A 14 -3.40 11.02 -24.78
N PRO A 15 -2.82 10.18 -25.66
CA PRO A 15 -1.89 9.14 -25.26
C PRO A 15 -0.45 9.66 -25.33
N PRO A 16 0.47 9.20 -24.47
CA PRO A 16 1.88 9.14 -24.84
C PRO A 16 2.18 7.74 -25.37
N ALA A 17 2.21 7.64 -26.69
CA ALA A 17 3.07 6.68 -27.38
C ALA A 17 4.50 7.23 -27.36
N SER A 18 5.50 6.36 -27.13
CA SER A 18 6.78 6.27 -27.89
C SER A 18 7.86 5.61 -27.05
N ALA A 19 8.14 4.34 -27.34
CA ALA A 19 9.49 3.80 -27.22
C ALA A 19 10.39 4.42 -28.31
N PRO A 20 11.72 4.31 -28.17
CA PRO A 20 12.47 3.77 -29.30
C PRO A 20 13.45 2.66 -28.91
N ARG A 21 13.45 1.64 -29.77
CA ARG A 21 14.51 0.66 -29.95
C ARG A 21 15.68 1.29 -30.73
N GLY A 22 16.89 0.86 -30.39
CA GLY A 22 17.82 0.27 -31.37
C GLY A 22 18.98 1.13 -31.91
N GLY A 23 20.16 0.50 -32.00
CA GLY A 23 21.11 0.69 -33.10
C GLY A 23 22.50 1.23 -32.72
N GLY A 24 23.55 0.47 -33.06
CA GLY A 24 24.97 0.86 -32.98
C GLY A 24 25.86 -0.29 -32.49
N GLU A 25 26.06 -1.39 -33.24
CA GLU A 25 27.02 -1.59 -34.34
C GLU A 25 28.52 -1.38 -34.02
N LEU A 26 29.25 -2.51 -34.11
CA LEU A 26 30.59 -2.72 -34.71
C LEU A 26 31.79 -1.91 -34.24
N ARG A 27 32.77 -2.64 -33.66
CA ARG A 27 34.09 -2.75 -34.34
C ARG A 27 34.85 -4.02 -33.93
N ALA A 28 35.00 -4.91 -34.90
CA ALA A 28 36.04 -5.92 -34.94
C ALA A 28 37.33 -5.30 -35.51
N GLN A 29 38.48 -5.69 -34.98
CA GLN A 29 39.76 -5.72 -35.69
C GLN A 29 40.44 -7.04 -35.34
N GLY A 30 40.74 -7.84 -36.37
CA GLY A 30 41.54 -9.04 -36.29
C GLY A 30 42.94 -8.83 -36.85
N ALA A 31 43.80 -9.84 -36.64
CA ALA A 31 44.91 -10.32 -37.47
C ALA A 31 45.81 -11.18 -36.56
N ALA A 32 45.85 -12.50 -36.70
CA ALA A 32 46.57 -13.30 -37.70
C ALA A 32 47.89 -13.85 -37.11
N GLY A 33 48.07 -15.17 -37.19
CA GLY A 33 49.24 -15.88 -36.70
C GLY A 33 49.03 -17.40 -36.78
N GLU A 34 49.24 -17.93 -37.99
CA GLU A 34 49.12 -19.34 -38.38
C GLU A 34 50.46 -20.08 -38.19
N ALA A 35 50.44 -21.35 -37.73
CA ALA A 35 51.36 -22.42 -38.16
C ALA A 35 51.00 -23.78 -37.52
N HIS A 36 50.77 -24.78 -38.38
CA HIS A 36 50.63 -26.24 -38.14
C HIS A 36 52.02 -26.92 -38.00
N PRO A 37 52.17 -28.27 -37.90
CA PRO A 37 51.53 -29.30 -37.08
C PRO A 37 52.56 -30.23 -36.36
N ARG A 38 52.12 -31.18 -35.52
CA ARG A 38 52.66 -32.57 -35.50
C ARG A 38 51.84 -33.56 -34.66
N THR A 39 51.80 -34.78 -35.19
CA THR A 39 51.10 -36.03 -34.88
C THR A 39 51.39 -36.72 -33.53
N ALA A 40 50.31 -37.18 -32.85
CA ALA A 40 49.98 -38.51 -32.24
C ALA A 40 51.02 -39.33 -31.42
N PRO A 41 50.65 -40.44 -30.70
CA PRO A 41 49.38 -40.89 -30.09
C PRO A 41 49.53 -41.32 -28.60
N GLY A 42 48.44 -41.66 -27.90
CA GLY A 42 48.55 -42.34 -26.60
C GLY A 42 47.21 -42.63 -25.93
N GLY A 43 46.76 -43.88 -26.00
CA GLY A 43 45.51 -44.34 -25.42
C GLY A 43 45.50 -44.37 -23.89
N GLY A 44 44.34 -44.08 -23.32
CA GLY A 44 44.05 -44.21 -21.91
C GLY A 44 42.55 -44.33 -21.69
N ARG A 45 42.04 -45.56 -21.80
CA ARG A 45 40.70 -45.92 -21.32
C ARG A 45 40.62 -45.56 -19.83
N SER A 46 39.76 -44.63 -19.46
CA SER A 46 39.26 -44.58 -18.08
C SER A 46 37.87 -43.97 -18.00
N ARG A 47 36.91 -44.88 -17.79
CA ARG A 47 35.69 -44.71 -16.97
C ARG A 47 34.82 -43.49 -17.29
N ALA A 48 33.86 -43.70 -18.18
CA ALA A 48 32.56 -43.04 -18.10
C ALA A 48 31.84 -43.50 -16.81
N ALA A 49 32.18 -42.90 -15.68
CA ALA A 49 31.49 -43.09 -14.41
C ALA A 49 30.52 -41.92 -14.19
N ALA A 50 29.25 -42.18 -14.49
CA ALA A 50 28.06 -41.60 -13.85
C ALA A 50 28.15 -40.13 -13.39
N ALA A 51 27.79 -39.19 -14.26
CA ALA A 51 27.60 -37.78 -13.91
C ALA A 51 26.17 -37.28 -14.18
N LEU A 52 25.16 -37.93 -13.59
CA LEU A 52 23.87 -37.30 -13.25
C LEU A 52 23.39 -37.95 -11.95
N PRO A 53 23.10 -37.15 -10.89
CA PRO A 53 21.90 -36.29 -10.91
C PRO A 53 22.10 -34.94 -10.20
N ARG A 54 23.16 -34.17 -10.48
CA ARG A 54 23.33 -32.82 -9.88
C ARG A 54 22.37 -31.77 -10.47
N ARG A 55 21.89 -31.96 -11.70
CA ARG A 55 20.99 -31.03 -12.42
C ARG A 55 19.57 -30.94 -11.84
N LEU A 56 19.03 -32.04 -11.31
CA LEU A 56 17.69 -32.05 -10.69
C LEU A 56 17.71 -31.37 -9.30
N ALA A 57 18.80 -31.55 -8.55
CA ALA A 57 18.98 -30.90 -7.25
C ALA A 57 19.15 -29.38 -7.38
N THR A 58 19.90 -28.89 -8.37
CA THR A 58 20.05 -27.45 -8.64
C THR A 58 18.77 -26.84 -9.21
N ALA A 59 18.03 -27.53 -10.09
CA ALA A 59 16.74 -27.05 -10.60
C ALA A 59 15.67 -26.95 -9.51
N ARG A 60 15.59 -27.94 -8.61
CA ARG A 60 14.68 -27.92 -7.45
C ARG A 60 15.05 -26.83 -6.45
N ARG A 61 16.34 -26.56 -6.26
CA ARG A 61 16.83 -25.47 -5.40
C ARG A 61 16.58 -24.10 -6.00
N ALA A 62 16.81 -23.91 -7.30
CA ALA A 62 16.48 -22.67 -8.01
C ALA A 62 14.96 -22.40 -8.05
N ALA A 63 14.14 -23.45 -8.20
CA ALA A 63 12.68 -23.32 -8.10
C ALA A 63 12.22 -22.93 -6.68
N MET A 64 12.89 -23.46 -5.64
CA MET A 64 12.63 -23.09 -4.24
C MET A 64 13.09 -21.65 -3.92
N GLU A 65 14.25 -21.22 -4.45
CA GLU A 65 14.75 -19.85 -4.32
C GLU A 65 13.86 -18.85 -5.09
N ALA A 66 13.37 -19.19 -6.29
CA ALA A 66 12.41 -18.37 -7.04
C ALA A 66 11.00 -18.35 -6.43
N GLY A 67 10.58 -19.42 -5.76
CA GLY A 67 9.35 -19.46 -4.96
C GLY A 67 9.44 -18.54 -3.74
N CYS A 68 10.58 -18.58 -3.04
CA CYS A 68 10.88 -17.69 -1.92
C CYS A 68 10.94 -16.21 -2.36
N SER A 69 11.44 -15.91 -3.58
CA SER A 69 11.43 -14.55 -4.15
C SER A 69 10.01 -14.02 -4.35
N ARG A 70 9.14 -14.78 -5.04
CA ARG A 70 7.75 -14.35 -5.32
C ARG A 70 6.90 -14.23 -4.05
N GLU A 71 7.07 -15.16 -3.11
CA GLU A 71 6.38 -15.08 -1.82
C GLU A 71 6.82 -13.85 -1.02
N ARG A 72 8.12 -13.56 -1.00
CA ARG A 72 8.66 -12.37 -0.33
C ARG A 72 8.20 -11.07 -0.98
N GLU A 73 8.15 -11.01 -2.32
CA GLU A 73 7.61 -9.88 -3.06
C GLU A 73 6.14 -9.64 -2.75
N ALA A 74 5.32 -10.71 -2.72
CA ALA A 74 3.91 -10.62 -2.36
C ALA A 74 3.71 -10.14 -0.91
N ARG A 75 4.49 -10.69 0.03
CA ARG A 75 4.46 -10.25 1.43
C ARG A 75 4.79 -8.76 1.57
N ASN A 76 5.88 -8.32 0.91
CA ASN A 76 6.29 -6.92 0.92
C ASN A 76 5.21 -6.01 0.30
N TYR A 77 4.54 -6.44 -0.77
CA TYR A 77 3.42 -5.69 -1.33
C TYR A 77 2.26 -5.55 -0.33
N LEU A 78 1.88 -6.63 0.36
CA LEU A 78 0.82 -6.61 1.37
C LEU A 78 1.14 -5.66 2.54
N GLU A 79 2.37 -5.73 3.05
CA GLU A 79 2.87 -4.89 4.14
C GLU A 79 2.94 -3.42 3.73
N LYS A 80 3.60 -3.13 2.59
CA LYS A 80 3.77 -1.77 2.08
C LYS A 80 2.44 -1.06 1.82
N HIS A 81 1.42 -1.81 1.42
CA HIS A 81 0.11 -1.26 1.10
C HIS A 81 -0.92 -1.43 2.24
N HIS A 82 -0.50 -1.92 3.40
CA HIS A 82 -1.36 -2.16 4.58
C HIS A 82 -2.66 -2.92 4.23
N ILE A 83 -2.55 -3.92 3.35
CA ILE A 83 -3.71 -4.62 2.80
C ILE A 83 -4.36 -5.50 3.89
N MET A 84 -3.58 -6.03 4.82
CA MET A 84 -4.11 -6.85 5.91
C MET A 84 -4.95 -6.01 6.89
N GLU A 85 -4.49 -4.80 7.21
CA GLU A 85 -5.21 -3.84 8.04
C GLU A 85 -6.52 -3.41 7.39
N LEU A 86 -6.48 -3.12 6.08
CA LEU A 86 -7.67 -2.82 5.29
C LEU A 86 -8.67 -3.97 5.36
N LEU A 87 -8.24 -5.20 5.10
CA LEU A 87 -9.11 -6.37 5.14
C LEU A 87 -9.72 -6.58 6.53
N ASN A 88 -8.91 -6.51 7.59
CA ASN A 88 -9.36 -6.65 8.97
C ASN A 88 -10.44 -5.62 9.34
N TYR A 89 -10.27 -4.38 8.87
CA TYR A 89 -11.24 -3.32 9.04
C TYR A 89 -12.55 -3.57 8.27
N LEU A 90 -12.46 -4.00 7.00
CA LEU A 90 -13.65 -4.33 6.20
C LEU A 90 -14.45 -5.50 6.81
N THR A 91 -13.77 -6.53 7.30
CA THR A 91 -14.42 -7.66 7.97
C THR A 91 -15.05 -7.25 9.29
N SER A 92 -14.34 -6.47 10.11
CA SER A 92 -14.90 -5.94 11.38
C SER A 92 -16.14 -5.08 11.13
N SER A 93 -16.10 -4.24 10.09
CA SER A 93 -17.22 -3.39 9.70
C SER A 93 -18.45 -4.21 9.29
N LEU A 94 -18.27 -5.29 8.54
CA LEU A 94 -19.39 -6.17 8.16
C LEU A 94 -19.99 -6.88 9.38
N LEU A 95 -19.17 -7.35 10.30
CA LEU A 95 -19.62 -8.03 11.52
C LEU A 95 -20.39 -7.09 12.45
N PHE A 96 -19.98 -5.83 12.54
CA PHE A 96 -20.63 -4.83 13.37
C PHE A 96 -21.96 -4.35 12.76
N PHE A 97 -21.91 -3.81 11.54
CA PHE A 97 -23.07 -3.14 10.93
C PHE A 97 -24.09 -4.11 10.33
N ARG A 98 -23.69 -5.33 9.95
CA ARG A 98 -24.54 -6.39 9.36
C ARG A 98 -25.54 -5.84 8.32
N PRO A 99 -25.07 -5.15 7.26
CA PRO A 99 -25.95 -4.54 6.28
C PRO A 99 -26.67 -5.60 5.43
N ASP A 100 -27.90 -5.31 4.99
CA ASP A 100 -28.69 -6.18 4.12
C ASP A 100 -27.97 -6.51 2.79
N LYS A 101 -27.16 -5.57 2.31
CA LYS A 101 -26.43 -5.66 1.04
C LYS A 101 -24.93 -5.47 1.25
N PRO A 102 -24.21 -6.52 1.70
CA PRO A 102 -22.82 -6.41 2.16
C PRO A 102 -21.85 -5.99 1.07
N ARG A 103 -22.06 -6.44 -0.17
CA ARG A 103 -21.20 -6.07 -1.30
C ARG A 103 -21.25 -4.58 -1.60
N GLU A 104 -22.45 -4.00 -1.63
CA GLU A 104 -22.64 -2.58 -1.92
C GLU A 104 -22.11 -1.70 -0.78
N TYR A 105 -22.29 -2.15 0.46
CA TYR A 105 -21.70 -1.52 1.63
C TYR A 105 -20.16 -1.47 1.55
N LEU A 106 -19.51 -2.60 1.23
CA LEU A 106 -18.05 -2.65 1.06
C LEU A 106 -17.56 -1.73 -0.07
N ILE A 107 -18.26 -1.70 -1.20
CA ILE A 107 -17.95 -0.79 -2.31
C ILE A 107 -17.99 0.66 -1.80
N SER A 108 -19.04 1.04 -1.06
CA SER A 108 -19.15 2.39 -0.53
C SER A 108 -18.00 2.76 0.42
N ILE A 109 -17.52 1.82 1.24
CA ILE A 109 -16.36 2.05 2.13
C ILE A 109 -15.10 2.26 1.29
N LEU A 110 -14.85 1.40 0.30
CA LEU A 110 -13.65 1.47 -0.55
C LEU A 110 -13.63 2.73 -1.43
N GLU A 111 -14.79 3.17 -1.93
CA GLU A 111 -14.91 4.41 -2.70
C GLU A 111 -14.55 5.63 -1.85
N LYS A 112 -15.08 5.69 -0.62
CA LYS A 112 -14.76 6.79 0.28
C LYS A 112 -13.29 6.80 0.69
N LEU A 113 -12.70 5.63 0.99
CA LEU A 113 -11.26 5.48 1.24
C LEU A 113 -10.40 5.91 0.05
N ARG A 114 -10.82 5.58 -1.18
CA ARG A 114 -10.15 6.00 -2.41
C ARG A 114 -10.16 7.52 -2.54
N ILE A 115 -11.30 8.16 -2.31
CA ILE A 115 -11.42 9.64 -2.38
C ILE A 115 -10.45 10.26 -1.37
N ALA A 116 -10.49 9.85 -0.11
CA ALA A 116 -9.60 10.36 0.92
C ALA A 116 -8.12 10.20 0.58
N LYS A 117 -7.73 9.04 0.04
CA LYS A 117 -6.37 8.79 -0.42
C LYS A 117 -5.93 9.73 -1.55
N ILE A 118 -6.84 10.09 -2.46
CA ILE A 118 -6.56 11.00 -3.58
C ILE A 118 -6.52 12.47 -3.12
N THR A 119 -7.42 12.85 -2.22
CA THR A 119 -7.55 14.24 -1.74
C THR A 119 -6.59 14.56 -0.60
N GLY A 120 -5.96 13.56 0.02
CA GLY A 120 -5.11 13.73 1.20
C GLY A 120 -5.89 14.14 2.45
N VAL A 121 -7.22 14.08 2.41
CA VAL A 121 -8.08 14.42 3.55
C VAL A 121 -8.14 13.19 4.45
N ALA A 122 -8.00 13.38 5.76
CA ALA A 122 -8.20 12.31 6.72
C ALA A 122 -9.58 11.69 6.51
N PHE A 123 -9.66 10.36 6.46
CA PHE A 123 -10.92 9.66 6.27
C PHE A 123 -11.52 9.31 7.63
N PRO A 124 -12.59 9.99 8.09
CA PRO A 124 -13.13 9.77 9.42
C PRO A 124 -14.13 8.62 9.34
N PHE A 125 -13.66 7.38 9.52
CA PHE A 125 -14.58 6.25 9.70
C PHE A 125 -14.81 5.92 11.18
N PHE A 126 -13.84 6.18 12.04
CA PHE A 126 -13.97 5.90 13.48
C PHE A 126 -14.36 7.14 14.29
N MET A 127 -13.90 8.34 13.89
CA MET A 127 -14.25 9.61 14.53
C MET A 127 -15.25 10.37 13.67
N ASP A 128 -16.47 9.85 13.58
CA ASP A 128 -17.57 10.61 13.01
C ASP A 128 -18.15 11.60 14.03
N HIS A 129 -19.10 12.42 13.59
CA HIS A 129 -19.68 13.44 14.46
C HIS A 129 -20.32 12.84 15.73
N SER A 130 -20.97 11.68 15.62
CA SER A 130 -21.61 11.02 16.76
C SER A 130 -20.57 10.51 17.76
N ASN A 131 -19.50 9.90 17.26
CA ASN A 131 -18.45 9.34 18.10
C ASN A 131 -17.64 10.44 18.79
N ILE A 132 -17.39 11.57 18.11
CA ILE A 132 -16.73 12.74 18.71
C ILE A 132 -17.60 13.33 19.84
N VAL A 133 -18.91 13.48 19.61
CA VAL A 133 -19.85 13.98 20.63
C VAL A 133 -19.89 13.03 21.82
N ALA A 134 -20.04 11.72 21.60
CA ALA A 134 -20.06 10.74 22.68
C ALA A 134 -18.75 10.73 23.49
N MET A 135 -17.60 10.86 22.83
CA MET A 135 -16.30 10.96 23.52
C MET A 135 -16.20 12.21 24.38
N PHE A 136 -16.69 13.36 23.88
CA PHE A 136 -16.74 14.59 24.65
C PHE A 136 -17.65 14.45 25.88
N GLU A 137 -18.85 13.90 25.71
CA GLU A 137 -19.80 13.66 26.81
C GLU A 137 -19.24 12.72 27.87
N MET A 138 -18.48 11.69 27.48
CA MET A 138 -17.80 10.80 28.43
C MET A 138 -16.74 11.54 29.28
N MET A 139 -16.12 12.59 28.74
CA MET A 139 -15.17 13.41 29.47
C MET A 139 -15.85 14.52 30.29
N ASP A 140 -16.95 15.08 29.79
CA ASP A 140 -17.79 16.05 30.50
C ASP A 140 -18.90 15.36 31.31
N SER A 141 -18.49 14.51 32.26
CA SER A 141 -19.41 13.79 33.15
C SER A 141 -20.27 14.69 34.05
N SER A 142 -19.91 15.96 34.16
CA SER A 142 -20.67 16.98 34.89
C SER A 142 -21.66 17.76 34.01
N SER A 143 -21.71 17.48 32.70
CA SER A 143 -22.54 18.18 31.71
C SER A 143 -22.39 19.71 31.75
N LYS A 144 -21.15 20.19 31.95
CA LYS A 144 -20.82 21.62 32.02
C LYS A 144 -20.71 22.28 30.64
N GLY A 145 -20.70 21.49 29.57
CA GLY A 145 -20.43 21.92 28.20
C GLY A 145 -18.94 22.19 27.92
N THR A 146 -18.05 21.83 28.85
CA THR A 146 -16.60 22.08 28.74
C THR A 146 -15.80 20.97 29.40
N ILE A 147 -14.65 20.63 28.82
CA ILE A 147 -13.66 19.71 29.40
C ILE A 147 -12.39 20.47 29.79
N SER A 148 -11.67 19.96 30.79
CA SER A 148 -10.40 20.56 31.20
C SER A 148 -9.31 20.33 30.16
N PHE A 149 -8.30 21.20 30.15
CA PHE A 149 -7.14 21.07 29.27
C PHE A 149 -6.41 19.72 29.42
N VAL A 150 -6.37 19.17 30.63
CA VAL A 150 -5.77 17.86 30.90
C VAL A 150 -6.56 16.73 30.21
N GLN A 151 -7.89 16.75 30.31
CA GLN A 151 -8.76 15.76 29.64
C GLN A 151 -8.62 15.85 28.12
N TYR A 152 -8.65 17.08 27.59
CA TYR A 152 -8.44 17.35 26.17
C TYR A 152 -7.10 16.80 25.67
N LYS A 153 -5.99 17.08 26.38
CA LYS A 153 -4.67 16.58 26.01
C LYS A 153 -4.59 15.05 26.03
N GLU A 154 -5.18 14.40 27.04
CA GLU A 154 -5.20 12.93 27.11
C GLU A 154 -6.09 12.30 26.02
N ALA A 155 -7.19 12.95 25.63
CA ALA A 155 -8.01 12.52 24.50
C ALA A 155 -7.20 12.54 23.19
N LEU A 156 -6.52 13.65 22.90
CA LEU A 156 -5.71 13.76 21.69
C LEU A 156 -4.56 12.74 21.65
N LYS A 157 -3.92 12.45 22.80
CA LYS A 157 -2.94 11.37 22.90
C LYS A 157 -3.54 10.00 22.61
N THR A 158 -4.72 9.72 23.17
CA THR A 158 -5.43 8.44 22.97
C THR A 158 -5.83 8.24 21.50
N LEU A 159 -6.14 9.33 20.80
CA LEU A 159 -6.47 9.34 19.38
C LEU A 159 -5.24 9.33 18.47
N GLY A 160 -4.02 9.41 19.02
CA GLY A 160 -2.78 9.52 18.25
C GLY A 160 -2.64 10.85 17.49
N LEU A 161 -3.37 11.88 17.92
CA LEU A 161 -3.37 13.22 17.33
C LEU A 161 -2.37 14.17 17.98
N CYS A 162 -1.80 13.81 19.14
CA CYS A 162 -0.68 14.55 19.72
C CYS A 162 0.66 14.02 19.20
N THR A 163 1.47 14.90 18.61
CA THR A 163 2.88 14.61 18.33
C THR A 163 3.73 14.84 19.60
N ALA A 164 4.87 14.13 19.73
CA ALA A 164 5.70 14.16 20.94
C ALA A 164 6.30 15.55 21.26
N ASP A 165 6.38 16.44 20.27
CA ASP A 165 6.96 17.79 20.38
C ASP A 165 5.90 18.91 20.43
N GLU A 166 4.60 18.59 20.36
CA GLU A 166 3.55 19.61 20.42
C GLU A 166 3.30 20.10 21.84
N VAL A 167 3.69 21.35 22.09
CA VAL A 167 3.33 22.09 23.29
C VAL A 167 1.95 22.73 23.08
N LEU A 168 0.90 21.99 23.41
CA LEU A 168 -0.45 22.54 23.54
C LEU A 168 -0.43 23.62 24.63
N LYS A 169 -0.94 24.81 24.30
CA LYS A 169 -1.03 25.93 25.26
C LYS A 169 -2.34 25.86 26.01
N ASP A 170 -2.25 25.87 27.34
CA ASP A 170 -3.41 26.04 28.20
C ASP A 170 -3.76 27.53 28.26
N ASP A 171 -4.93 27.88 27.73
CA ASP A 171 -5.49 29.24 27.77
C ASP A 171 -6.30 29.49 29.07
N GLY A 172 -6.35 28.51 29.98
CA GLY A 172 -7.08 28.59 31.25
C GLY A 172 -8.60 28.48 31.08
N HIS A 173 -9.08 28.30 29.84
CA HIS A 173 -10.49 28.15 29.53
C HIS A 173 -10.83 26.67 29.30
N GLY A 174 -12.04 26.28 29.70
CA GLY A 174 -12.55 24.95 29.38
C GLY A 174 -12.71 24.78 27.86
N ILE A 175 -12.33 23.62 27.34
CA ILE A 175 -12.45 23.27 25.92
C ILE A 175 -13.92 22.92 25.65
N THR A 176 -14.56 23.64 24.72
CA THR A 176 -15.94 23.36 24.29
C THR A 176 -15.98 22.22 23.27
N LEU A 177 -17.17 21.64 23.08
CA LEU A 177 -17.40 20.61 22.06
C LEU A 177 -17.03 21.08 20.65
N ASP A 178 -17.33 22.34 20.31
CA ASP A 178 -17.01 22.89 18.99
C ASP A 178 -15.49 22.99 18.75
N LYS A 179 -14.74 23.44 19.76
CA LYS A 179 -13.26 23.48 19.69
C LYS A 179 -12.70 22.07 19.56
N PHE A 180 -13.19 21.14 20.39
CA PHE A 180 -12.78 19.74 20.36
C PHE A 180 -13.04 19.07 18.99
N ARG A 181 -14.22 19.30 18.41
CA ARG A 181 -14.61 18.77 17.10
C ARG A 181 -13.77 19.32 15.94
N HIS A 182 -13.25 20.54 16.06
CA HIS A 182 -12.44 21.12 14.99
C HIS A 182 -11.03 20.51 14.94
N GLU A 183 -10.57 19.98 16.06
CA GLU A 183 -9.20 19.49 16.24
C GLU A 183 -9.09 17.95 16.18
N VAL A 184 -10.23 17.24 16.22
CA VAL A 184 -10.37 15.77 16.08
C VAL A 184 -10.98 15.42 14.74
#